data_AF-A0AAU9XTV8-F1
#
_entry.id   AF-A0AAU9XTV8-F1
#
_cell.length_a   1.000
_cell.length_b   1.000
_cell.length_c   1.000
_cell.angle_alpha   90.00
_cell.angle_beta   90.00
_cell.angle_gamma   90.00
#
_symmetry.space_group_name_H-M   'P 1'
#
loop_
_entity.id
_entity.type
_entity.pdbx_description
1 polymer ?
#
loop_
_entity_poly.entity_id
_entity_poly.type
_entity_poly.pdbx_seq_one_letter_code
_entity_poly.pdbx_strand_id
1 'polypeptide(L)'
;VDECQNGIHECIKDVATCVNQLGSYYCICNHGYTGNGKTSCIPEGEARQSKSNAIRVTLDTPLKNSLKDKGNICRNQFAINDYLECRRYTKLTDKTRKTTYVTKNKKCDNHLGPGWFRFQGDAGTKMPTKCQPMSRCDAYKTGWLRGTHPSVAEGAVNKTVCFRYRSCCKYSVIIRVRNCGSYYVYHLINTPECNLRYCGTD
;
A
#
# COMPACT_ATOMS: atom_id res chain seq x y z
N VAL A 1 -19.16 23.25 10.85
CA VAL A 1 -19.19 22.96 12.31
C VAL A 1 -17.84 22.36 12.65
N ASP A 2 -17.28 22.65 13.82
CA ASP A 2 -16.07 21.98 14.31
C ASP A 2 -16.45 21.18 15.56
N GLU A 3 -16.68 19.89 15.37
CA GLU A 3 -17.11 18.98 16.43
C GLU A 3 -15.99 18.74 17.45
N CYS A 4 -14.73 18.90 17.05
CA CYS A 4 -13.57 18.71 17.92
C CYS A 4 -13.42 19.89 18.88
N GLN A 5 -13.52 21.13 18.42
CA GLN A 5 -13.45 22.32 19.27
C GLN A 5 -14.69 22.47 20.16
N ASN A 6 -15.86 22.10 19.65
CA ASN A 6 -17.10 22.19 20.40
C ASN A 6 -17.30 21.04 21.40
N GLY A 7 -16.42 20.03 21.41
CA GLY A 7 -16.48 18.90 22.33
C GLY A 7 -17.70 17.98 22.13
N ILE A 8 -18.31 18.02 20.95
CA ILE A 8 -19.52 17.24 20.59
C ILE A 8 -19.19 15.96 19.81
N HIS A 9 -17.92 15.54 19.83
CA HIS A 9 -17.44 14.34 19.15
C HIS A 9 -17.60 13.08 20.01
N GLU A 10 -17.70 11.93 19.35
CA GLU A 10 -17.85 10.61 20.01
C GLU A 10 -16.53 9.82 20.06
N CYS A 11 -15.37 10.47 19.89
CA CYS A 11 -14.07 9.80 20.03
C CYS A 11 -13.88 9.25 21.44
N ILE A 12 -13.26 8.07 21.55
CA ILE A 12 -12.94 7.47 22.85
C ILE A 12 -11.97 8.38 23.60
N LYS A 13 -12.36 8.79 24.81
CA LYS A 13 -11.54 9.65 25.66
C LYS A 13 -10.22 8.96 26.02
N ASP A 14 -9.16 9.76 26.17
CA ASP A 14 -7.80 9.37 26.58
C ASP A 14 -7.01 8.47 25.60
N VAL A 15 -7.67 7.72 24.73
CA VAL A 15 -7.04 6.78 23.78
C VAL A 15 -7.33 7.07 22.30
N ALA A 16 -8.09 8.13 21.99
CA ALA A 16 -8.28 8.61 20.63
C ALA A 16 -8.28 10.15 20.55
N THR A 17 -7.85 10.66 19.40
CA THR A 17 -7.79 12.08 19.05
C THR A 17 -8.83 12.40 17.97
N CYS A 18 -9.60 13.48 18.17
CA CYS A 18 -10.55 14.00 17.18
C CYS A 18 -9.83 14.82 16.10
N VAL A 19 -10.19 14.60 14.84
CA VAL A 19 -9.70 15.39 13.71
C VAL A 19 -10.90 15.92 12.91
N ASN A 20 -10.99 17.25 12.82
CA ASN A 20 -12.05 17.93 12.09
C ASN A 20 -11.79 17.87 10.56
N GLN A 21 -12.85 17.72 9.77
CA GLN A 21 -12.82 17.64 8.31
C GLN A 21 -13.94 18.50 7.70
N LEU A 22 -13.79 18.95 6.45
CA LEU A 22 -14.85 19.66 5.73
C LEU A 22 -16.14 18.81 5.67
N GLY A 23 -17.13 19.19 6.48
CA GLY A 23 -18.44 18.55 6.57
C GLY A 23 -18.59 17.43 7.61
N SER A 24 -17.54 17.06 8.36
CA SER A 24 -17.60 16.01 9.41
C SER A 24 -16.35 15.99 10.30
N TYR A 25 -16.21 14.97 11.14
CA TYR A 25 -15.00 14.69 11.91
C TYR A 25 -14.70 13.18 11.91
N TYR A 26 -13.46 12.80 12.19
CA TYR A 26 -13.08 11.41 12.41
C TYR A 26 -12.15 11.28 13.62
N CYS A 27 -12.08 10.07 14.17
CA CYS A 27 -11.30 9.77 15.36
C CYS A 27 -10.12 8.89 14.98
N ILE A 28 -8.94 9.20 15.53
CA ILE A 28 -7.71 8.42 15.33
C ILE A 28 -7.27 7.89 16.69
N CYS A 29 -7.01 6.59 16.81
CA CYS A 29 -6.45 6.05 18.05
C CYS A 29 -5.06 6.64 18.32
N ASN A 30 -4.76 6.90 19.59
CA ASN A 30 -3.47 7.41 20.03
C ASN A 30 -2.35 6.39 19.76
N HIS A 31 -1.10 6.83 19.79
CA HIS A 31 0.05 5.98 19.48
C HIS A 31 0.06 4.69 20.30
N GLY A 32 0.27 3.55 19.63
CA GLY A 32 0.24 2.22 20.26
C GLY A 32 -1.17 1.65 20.43
N TYR A 33 -2.20 2.24 19.81
CA TYR A 33 -3.54 1.71 19.75
C TYR A 33 -4.05 1.61 18.31
N THR A 34 -4.82 0.58 18.00
CA THR A 34 -5.46 0.35 16.70
C THR A 34 -6.97 0.21 16.84
N GLY A 35 -7.71 0.64 15.83
CA GLY A 35 -9.17 0.60 15.83
C GLY A 35 -9.78 1.77 15.06
N ASN A 36 -11.05 2.06 15.33
CA ASN A 36 -11.82 3.08 14.61
C ASN A 36 -11.94 4.42 15.37
N GLY A 37 -11.35 4.54 16.56
CA GLY A 37 -11.32 5.78 17.33
C GLY A 37 -12.63 6.16 18.03
N LYS A 38 -13.78 5.57 17.65
CA LYS A 38 -15.10 5.85 18.24
C LYS A 38 -15.60 4.74 19.17
N THR A 39 -15.46 3.48 18.75
CA THR A 39 -15.94 2.31 19.52
C THR A 39 -14.85 1.30 19.83
N SER A 40 -13.69 1.41 19.19
CA SER A 40 -12.54 0.56 19.46
C SER A 40 -11.22 1.33 19.30
N CYS A 41 -10.42 1.31 20.36
CA CYS A 41 -8.98 1.53 20.35
C CYS A 41 -8.36 0.49 21.28
N ILE A 42 -7.73 -0.53 20.70
CA ILE A 42 -7.07 -1.63 21.42
C ILE A 42 -5.56 -1.45 21.33
N PRO A 43 -4.77 -1.77 22.38
CA PRO A 43 -3.33 -1.71 22.31
C PRO A 43 -2.80 -2.52 21.12
N GLU A 44 -1.94 -1.92 20.31
CA GLU A 44 -1.24 -2.57 19.22
C GLU A 44 -0.34 -3.67 19.80
N GLY A 45 -0.78 -4.93 19.68
CA GLY A 45 -0.11 -6.10 20.26
C GLY A 45 -1.00 -6.96 21.16
N GLU A 46 -2.16 -6.45 21.60
CA GLU A 46 -3.13 -7.22 22.38
C GLU A 46 -4.28 -7.72 21.49
N ALA A 47 -4.00 -8.77 20.72
CA ALA A 47 -5.09 -9.59 20.20
C ALA A 47 -5.72 -10.33 21.40
N ARG A 48 -6.95 -9.94 21.78
CA ARG A 48 -7.78 -10.74 22.70
C ARG A 48 -7.85 -12.15 22.13
N GLN A 49 -7.21 -13.10 22.80
CA GLN A 49 -7.35 -14.52 22.49
C GLN A 49 -8.83 -14.87 22.63
N SER A 50 -9.51 -15.07 21.50
CA SER A 50 -10.76 -15.80 21.51
C SER A 50 -10.45 -17.17 22.09
N LYS A 51 -10.92 -17.44 23.31
CA LYS A 51 -10.89 -18.78 23.89
C LYS A 51 -11.80 -19.66 23.02
N SER A 52 -11.27 -20.22 21.94
CA SER A 52 -11.95 -21.31 21.25
C SER A 52 -11.92 -22.52 22.18
N ASN A 53 -13.08 -23.12 22.46
CA ASN A 53 -13.14 -24.44 23.07
C ASN A 53 -12.49 -25.44 22.11
N ALA A 54 -11.20 -25.73 22.32
CA ALA A 54 -10.48 -26.72 21.53
C ALA A 54 -10.96 -28.12 21.95
N ILE A 55 -11.58 -28.83 21.01
CA ILE A 55 -11.81 -30.28 21.13
C ILE A 55 -10.43 -30.96 21.11
N ARG A 56 -10.07 -31.67 22.18
CA ARG A 56 -8.85 -32.48 22.22
C ARG A 56 -9.03 -33.71 21.32
N VAL A 57 -8.44 -33.67 20.14
CA VAL A 57 -8.28 -34.87 19.28
C VAL A 57 -6.87 -35.41 19.47
N THR A 58 -6.76 -36.64 19.95
CA THR A 58 -5.49 -37.40 19.94
C THR A 58 -5.18 -37.82 18.51
N LEU A 59 -4.11 -37.26 17.94
CA LEU A 59 -3.61 -37.63 16.61
C LEU A 59 -2.49 -38.68 16.76
N ASP A 60 -2.59 -39.74 15.97
CA ASP A 60 -1.60 -40.80 15.89
C ASP A 60 -0.27 -40.27 15.32
N THR A 61 0.82 -40.92 15.71
CA THR A 61 2.22 -40.50 15.52
C THR A 61 2.63 -40.05 14.10
N PRO A 62 2.05 -40.56 12.99
CA PRO A 62 2.39 -40.08 11.64
C PRO A 62 1.96 -38.62 11.38
N LEU A 63 0.84 -38.15 11.95
CA LEU A 63 0.33 -36.78 11.78
C LEU A 63 1.08 -35.75 12.64
N LYS A 64 1.68 -36.18 13.77
CA LYS A 64 2.56 -35.33 14.59
C LYS A 64 3.83 -34.92 13.85
N ASN A 65 4.36 -35.79 12.98
CA ASN A 65 5.59 -35.47 12.23
C ASN A 65 5.35 -34.45 11.11
N SER A 66 4.17 -34.43 10.50
CA SER A 66 3.79 -33.39 9.53
C SER A 66 3.54 -32.01 10.17
N LEU A 67 3.33 -31.96 11.49
CA LEU A 67 3.16 -30.73 12.26
C LEU A 67 4.46 -30.25 12.94
N LYS A 68 5.46 -31.12 13.12
CA LYS A 68 6.79 -30.72 13.62
C LYS A 68 7.55 -29.80 12.67
N ASP A 69 7.36 -29.94 11.36
CA ASP A 69 7.90 -28.97 10.37
C ASP A 69 7.09 -27.67 10.24
N LYS A 70 5.89 -27.63 10.84
CA LYS A 70 5.06 -26.40 10.94
C LYS A 70 5.09 -25.78 12.34
N GLY A 71 5.82 -26.40 13.28
CA GLY A 71 5.84 -26.06 14.70
C GLY A 71 6.91 -25.06 15.12
N ASN A 72 7.50 -24.31 14.18
CA ASN A 72 8.53 -23.30 14.45
C ASN A 72 8.18 -21.91 13.90
N ILE A 73 6.92 -21.47 14.05
CA ILE A 73 6.53 -20.07 13.83
C ILE A 73 5.95 -19.48 15.12
N CYS A 74 6.73 -19.59 16.19
CA CYS A 74 6.69 -18.65 17.32
C CYS A 74 8.09 -18.03 17.49
N ARG A 75 8.69 -17.56 16.38
CA ARG A 75 9.81 -16.62 16.46
C ARG A 75 9.26 -15.22 16.27
N ASN A 76 9.47 -14.42 17.30
CA ASN A 76 9.40 -12.98 17.30
C ASN A 76 10.45 -12.44 16.31
N GLN A 77 10.10 -12.45 15.03
CA GLN A 77 10.82 -11.80 13.95
C GLN A 77 9.73 -11.11 13.13
N PHE A 78 9.65 -9.78 13.22
CA PHE A 78 8.92 -8.97 12.24
C PHE A 78 9.45 -9.33 10.85
N ALA A 79 8.81 -10.30 10.19
CA ALA A 79 9.08 -10.61 8.81
C ALA A 79 8.44 -9.48 8.00
N ILE A 80 9.28 -8.67 7.37
CA ILE A 80 8.97 -7.47 6.59
C ILE A 80 7.91 -7.73 5.46
N ASN A 81 7.53 -8.99 5.25
CA ASN A 81 6.61 -9.50 4.23
C ASN A 81 5.19 -9.90 4.74
N ASP A 82 4.83 -9.72 6.01
CA ASP A 82 3.52 -10.22 6.49
C ASP A 82 2.32 -9.28 6.21
N TYR A 83 2.57 -8.07 5.70
CA TYR A 83 1.49 -7.18 5.26
C TYR A 83 0.72 -7.79 4.08
N LEU A 84 -0.61 -7.71 4.09
CA LEU A 84 -1.45 -8.36 3.07
C LEU A 84 -1.12 -7.86 1.67
N GLU A 85 -0.84 -6.56 1.52
CA GLU A 85 -0.40 -5.93 0.27
C GLU A 85 0.99 -6.39 -0.21
N CYS A 86 1.83 -6.90 0.70
CA CYS A 86 3.09 -7.53 0.35
C CYS A 86 2.91 -8.99 -0.08
N ARG A 87 1.75 -9.60 0.17
CA ARG A 87 1.44 -11.00 -0.22
C ARG A 87 0.46 -11.11 -1.38
N ARG A 88 -0.47 -10.16 -1.47
CA ARG A 88 -1.57 -10.11 -2.45
C ARG A 88 -1.51 -8.80 -3.20
N TYR A 89 -0.96 -8.89 -4.41
CA TYR A 89 -0.85 -7.78 -5.35
C TYR A 89 -0.95 -8.30 -6.78
N THR A 90 -1.33 -7.43 -7.70
CA THR A 90 -1.32 -7.70 -9.14
C THR A 90 0.04 -7.37 -9.73
N LYS A 91 0.59 -8.28 -10.54
CA LYS A 91 1.90 -8.08 -11.17
C LYS A 91 1.75 -7.26 -12.45
N LEU A 92 2.54 -6.20 -12.56
CA LEU A 92 2.75 -5.45 -13.80
C LEU A 92 4.01 -5.99 -14.45
N THR A 93 3.84 -6.87 -15.45
CA THR A 93 4.94 -7.54 -16.16
C THR A 93 5.09 -7.13 -17.62
N ASP A 94 4.13 -6.35 -18.15
CA ASP A 94 4.13 -5.85 -19.52
C ASP A 94 5.41 -5.04 -19.81
N LYS A 95 6.27 -5.55 -20.70
CA LYS A 95 7.52 -4.90 -21.14
C LYS A 95 7.34 -3.46 -21.61
N THR A 96 6.16 -3.15 -22.14
CA THR A 96 5.85 -1.80 -22.63
C THR A 96 5.74 -0.79 -21.50
N ARG A 97 5.68 -1.22 -20.22
CA ARG A 97 5.67 -0.33 -19.06
C ARG A 97 7.06 0.20 -18.67
N LYS A 98 8.14 -0.31 -19.24
CA LYS A 98 9.50 0.12 -18.88
C LYS A 98 9.79 1.52 -19.42
N THR A 99 10.52 2.34 -18.65
CA THR A 99 10.92 3.70 -19.06
C THR A 99 11.82 3.75 -20.28
N THR A 100 12.50 2.65 -20.61
CA THR A 100 13.30 2.53 -21.84
C THR A 100 12.44 2.25 -23.08
N TYR A 101 11.19 1.81 -22.89
CA TYR A 101 10.28 1.54 -24.00
C TYR A 101 9.73 2.85 -24.58
N VAL A 102 10.06 3.11 -25.84
CA VAL A 102 9.55 4.26 -26.60
C VAL A 102 8.12 3.98 -27.05
N THR A 103 7.21 4.90 -26.76
CA THR A 103 5.77 4.74 -27.04
C THR A 103 5.50 4.55 -28.53
N LYS A 104 4.81 3.45 -28.86
CA LYS A 104 4.29 3.16 -30.20
C LYS A 104 2.76 3.19 -30.20
N ASN A 105 2.15 2.69 -29.13
CA ASN A 105 0.70 2.70 -28.91
C ASN A 105 0.41 3.56 -27.68
N LYS A 106 -0.58 4.44 -27.75
CA LYS A 106 -0.91 5.35 -26.64
C LYS A 106 -1.84 4.66 -25.63
N LYS A 107 -1.31 3.70 -24.89
CA LYS A 107 -2.07 2.96 -23.85
C LYS A 107 -2.38 3.88 -22.66
N CYS A 108 -3.35 3.45 -21.84
CA CYS A 108 -3.90 4.22 -20.73
C CYS A 108 -4.05 3.35 -19.48
N ASP A 109 -3.86 3.93 -18.30
CA ASP A 109 -4.13 3.31 -16.99
C ASP A 109 -5.37 3.91 -16.31
N ASN A 110 -6.33 4.46 -17.08
CA ASN A 110 -7.59 5.04 -16.56
C ASN A 110 -8.62 3.99 -16.12
N HIS A 111 -8.32 2.70 -16.32
CA HIS A 111 -9.09 1.55 -15.83
C HIS A 111 -8.18 0.49 -15.18
N LEU A 112 -7.00 0.91 -14.66
CA LEU A 112 -6.04 -0.01 -14.04
C LEU A 112 -6.41 -0.35 -12.60
N GLY A 113 -6.84 0.64 -11.81
CA GLY A 113 -7.07 0.53 -10.37
C GLY A 113 -8.55 0.67 -9.99
N PRO A 114 -8.84 0.75 -8.67
CA PRO A 114 -7.90 0.77 -7.55
C PRO A 114 -7.35 -0.62 -7.19
N GLY A 115 -6.10 -0.69 -6.69
CA GLY A 115 -5.55 -1.93 -6.13
C GLY A 115 -4.05 -1.88 -5.85
N TRP A 116 -3.52 -2.92 -5.21
CA TRP A 116 -2.08 -3.09 -4.98
C TRP A 116 -1.39 -3.76 -6.17
N PHE A 117 -0.37 -3.09 -6.70
CA PHE A 117 0.39 -3.54 -7.86
C PHE A 117 1.88 -3.61 -7.55
N ARG A 118 2.59 -4.49 -8.26
CA ARG A 118 4.05 -4.61 -8.22
C ARG A 118 4.61 -4.58 -9.64
N PHE A 119 5.59 -3.73 -9.90
CA PHE A 119 6.43 -3.85 -11.10
C PHE A 119 7.35 -5.06 -10.96
N GLN A 120 7.29 -5.97 -11.93
CA GLN A 120 8.12 -7.18 -11.93
C GLN A 120 8.45 -7.61 -13.37
N GLY A 121 9.56 -8.33 -13.56
CA GLY A 121 9.94 -8.86 -14.87
C GLY A 121 10.29 -7.73 -15.85
N ASP A 122 9.83 -7.84 -17.09
CA ASP A 122 10.21 -6.90 -18.16
C ASP A 122 9.70 -5.46 -17.95
N ALA A 123 8.72 -5.26 -17.06
CA ALA A 123 8.26 -3.92 -16.70
C ALA A 123 9.23 -3.17 -15.78
N GLY A 124 10.25 -3.85 -15.23
CA GLY A 124 11.16 -3.34 -14.21
C GLY A 124 10.79 -3.79 -12.80
N THR A 125 11.46 -3.23 -11.79
CA THR A 125 11.33 -3.62 -10.38
C THR A 125 10.60 -2.58 -9.53
N LYS A 126 10.53 -1.32 -10.00
CA LYS A 126 9.98 -0.18 -9.27
C LYS A 126 9.58 0.96 -10.21
N MET A 127 8.83 1.94 -9.72
CA MET A 127 8.53 3.18 -10.45
C MET A 127 9.77 4.09 -10.51
N PRO A 128 10.06 4.81 -11.61
CA PRO A 128 11.17 5.77 -11.63
C PRO A 128 10.92 6.93 -10.66
N THR A 129 11.96 7.38 -9.95
CA THR A 129 11.89 8.52 -9.02
C THR A 129 12.35 9.85 -9.62
N LYS A 130 12.90 9.80 -10.83
CA LYS A 130 13.34 10.97 -11.60
C LYS A 130 12.36 11.23 -12.73
N CYS A 131 12.18 12.51 -13.04
CA CYS A 131 11.36 12.96 -14.16
C CYS A 131 11.81 12.26 -15.46
N GLN A 132 10.88 11.52 -16.07
CA GLN A 132 11.13 10.78 -17.29
C GLN A 132 10.79 11.60 -18.53
N PRO A 133 11.45 11.34 -19.68
CA PRO A 133 11.05 11.92 -20.96
C PRO A 133 9.59 11.63 -21.30
N MET A 134 8.96 12.48 -22.11
CA MET A 134 7.64 12.20 -22.69
C MET A 134 7.70 10.97 -23.60
N SER A 135 6.55 10.36 -23.87
CA SER A 135 6.44 9.23 -24.81
C SER A 135 7.31 8.02 -24.41
N ARG A 136 7.25 7.67 -23.12
CA ARG A 136 7.78 6.43 -22.56
C ARG A 136 6.68 5.58 -21.94
N CYS A 137 7.01 4.31 -21.76
CA CYS A 137 6.15 3.28 -21.19
C CYS A 137 4.82 3.06 -21.94
N ASP A 138 4.85 3.25 -23.27
CA ASP A 138 3.68 3.16 -24.16
C ASP A 138 2.53 4.08 -23.73
N ALA A 139 2.90 5.24 -23.20
CA ALA A 139 2.01 6.34 -22.87
C ALA A 139 2.54 7.63 -23.47
N TYR A 140 1.66 8.58 -23.77
CA TYR A 140 2.10 9.91 -24.22
C TYR A 140 2.58 10.75 -23.03
N LYS A 141 1.90 10.59 -21.88
CA LYS A 141 2.17 11.27 -20.61
C LYS A 141 2.77 10.26 -19.64
N THR A 142 4.05 10.43 -19.35
CA THR A 142 4.88 9.41 -18.70
C THR A 142 4.85 9.57 -17.18
N GLY A 143 4.39 8.53 -16.47
CA GLY A 143 4.26 8.52 -15.01
C GLY A 143 5.55 8.16 -14.28
N TRP A 144 5.83 8.89 -13.20
CA TRP A 144 6.99 8.70 -12.33
C TRP A 144 6.67 9.13 -10.89
N LEU A 145 7.33 8.51 -9.92
CA LEU A 145 7.14 8.80 -8.50
C LEU A 145 7.92 10.05 -8.09
N ARG A 146 7.27 11.03 -7.48
CA ARG A 146 7.97 12.24 -7.00
C ARG A 146 8.69 11.94 -5.68
N GLY A 147 9.99 12.20 -5.65
CA GLY A 147 10.84 11.98 -4.48
C GLY A 147 11.33 10.54 -4.37
N THR A 148 11.66 10.09 -3.17
CA THR A 148 12.18 8.74 -2.92
C THR A 148 11.08 7.75 -2.56
N HIS A 149 11.36 6.47 -2.80
CA HIS A 149 10.54 5.37 -2.24
C HIS A 149 10.70 5.32 -0.71
N PRO A 150 9.67 4.87 0.03
CA PRO A 150 9.77 4.71 1.47
C PRO A 150 10.79 3.65 1.88
N SER A 151 11.33 3.80 3.08
CA SER A 151 11.99 2.74 3.83
C SER A 151 10.98 1.73 4.36
N VAL A 152 11.47 0.60 4.87
CA VAL A 152 10.64 -0.42 5.52
C VAL A 152 9.95 0.12 6.77
N ALA A 153 10.67 0.91 7.58
CA ALA A 153 10.18 1.44 8.86
C ALA A 153 9.03 2.44 8.68
N GLU A 154 9.00 3.17 7.56
CA GLU A 154 7.93 4.13 7.25
C GLU A 154 6.59 3.47 6.91
N GLY A 155 6.57 2.16 6.61
CA GLY A 155 5.35 1.45 6.25
C GLY A 155 4.72 1.93 4.92
N ALA A 156 3.39 1.94 4.86
CA ALA A 156 2.63 2.36 3.67
C ALA A 156 2.30 3.85 3.69
N VAL A 157 3.09 4.64 2.97
CA VAL A 157 3.00 6.12 2.95
C VAL A 157 2.34 6.65 1.68
N ASN A 158 1.73 7.84 1.80
CA ASN A 158 1.21 8.56 0.65
C ASN A 158 2.37 9.17 -0.16
N LYS A 159 2.36 8.98 -1.47
CA LYS A 159 3.33 9.57 -2.41
C LYS A 159 2.62 10.14 -3.62
N THR A 160 3.17 11.22 -4.16
CA THR A 160 2.68 11.82 -5.40
C THR A 160 3.33 11.11 -6.59
N VAL A 161 2.51 10.60 -7.52
CA VAL A 161 2.96 10.25 -8.87
C VAL A 161 2.70 11.45 -9.76
N CYS A 162 3.73 11.86 -10.48
CA CYS A 162 3.69 12.91 -11.48
C CYS A 162 3.65 12.28 -12.87
N PHE A 163 2.90 12.89 -13.78
CA PHE A 163 2.93 12.54 -15.20
C PHE A 163 3.51 13.69 -15.99
N ARG A 164 4.61 13.41 -16.69
CA ARG A 164 5.31 14.36 -17.56
C ARG A 164 4.42 14.74 -18.73
N TYR A 165 4.20 16.03 -18.91
CA TYR A 165 3.69 16.62 -20.15
C TYR A 165 4.07 18.10 -20.20
N ARG A 166 4.83 18.54 -21.20
CA ARG A 166 5.44 19.89 -21.30
C ARG A 166 6.31 20.26 -20.08
N SER A 167 5.78 20.21 -18.85
CA SER A 167 6.49 20.22 -17.56
C SER A 167 6.62 18.81 -16.95
N CYS A 168 7.52 18.67 -15.95
CA CYS A 168 7.81 17.40 -15.27
C CYS A 168 6.62 16.78 -14.54
N CYS A 169 5.71 17.61 -14.03
CA CYS A 169 4.57 17.18 -13.23
C CYS A 169 3.35 18.02 -13.62
N LYS A 170 2.85 17.82 -14.85
CA LYS A 170 1.66 18.55 -15.29
C LYS A 170 0.38 17.95 -14.71
N TYR A 171 0.33 16.62 -14.64
CA TYR A 171 -0.74 15.88 -13.99
C TYR A 171 -0.15 15.13 -12.82
N SER A 172 -0.97 14.85 -11.82
CA SER A 172 -0.53 14.10 -10.65
C SER A 172 -1.68 13.38 -9.99
N VAL A 173 -1.34 12.32 -9.26
CA VAL A 173 -2.23 11.60 -8.36
C VAL A 173 -1.47 11.30 -7.07
N ILE A 174 -2.21 11.08 -5.99
CA ILE A 174 -1.65 10.57 -4.73
C ILE A 174 -1.98 9.08 -4.65
N ILE A 175 -0.96 8.27 -4.41
CA ILE A 175 -1.06 6.81 -4.21
C ILE A 175 -0.44 6.44 -2.87
N ARG A 176 -0.72 5.20 -2.40
CA ARG A 176 0.05 4.62 -1.29
C ARG A 176 1.19 3.76 -1.82
N VAL A 177 2.34 3.82 -1.19
CA VAL A 177 3.51 3.00 -1.53
C VAL A 177 4.03 2.34 -0.28
N ARG A 178 4.29 1.04 -0.34
CA ARG A 178 4.94 0.29 0.74
C ARG A 178 6.22 -0.36 0.24
N ASN A 179 7.24 -0.33 1.08
CA ASN A 179 8.45 -1.13 0.93
C ASN A 179 8.28 -2.47 1.68
N CYS A 180 8.24 -3.58 0.94
CA CYS A 180 8.16 -4.95 1.48
C CYS A 180 9.57 -5.54 1.71
N GLY A 181 10.59 -4.70 1.91
CA GLY A 181 11.97 -5.10 2.13
C GLY A 181 12.73 -5.34 0.83
N SER A 182 12.28 -6.30 0.01
CA SER A 182 12.95 -6.67 -1.25
C SER A 182 12.29 -6.08 -2.51
N TYR A 183 11.11 -5.49 -2.38
CA TYR A 183 10.38 -4.85 -3.49
C TYR A 183 9.39 -3.82 -2.96
N TYR A 184 8.85 -3.04 -3.88
CA TYR A 184 7.81 -2.06 -3.60
C TYR A 184 6.47 -2.53 -4.15
N VAL A 185 5.41 -2.22 -3.40
CA VAL A 185 4.03 -2.33 -3.87
C VAL A 185 3.37 -0.96 -3.85
N TYR A 186 2.50 -0.74 -4.83
CA TYR A 186 1.90 0.54 -5.12
C TYR A 186 0.38 0.38 -5.15
N HIS A 187 -0.34 1.10 -4.29
CA HIS A 187 -1.79 1.16 -4.33
C HIS A 187 -2.21 2.16 -5.42
N LEU A 188 -2.22 1.68 -6.67
CA LEU A 188 -2.49 2.51 -7.84
C LEU A 188 -3.98 2.76 -7.96
N ILE A 189 -4.33 3.96 -8.41
CA ILE A 189 -5.69 4.36 -8.78
C ILE A 189 -5.76 4.62 -10.28
N ASN A 190 -6.97 4.74 -10.82
CA ASN A 190 -7.16 5.15 -12.21
C ASN A 190 -6.53 6.51 -12.48
N THR A 191 -5.82 6.63 -13.60
CA THR A 191 -5.28 7.92 -14.02
C THR A 191 -6.42 8.89 -14.36
N PRO A 192 -6.24 10.22 -14.17
CA PRO A 192 -7.32 11.20 -14.39
C PRO A 192 -7.90 11.23 -15.80
N GLU A 193 -7.14 10.78 -16.80
CA GLU A 193 -7.54 10.70 -18.20
C GLU A 193 -6.75 9.60 -18.93
N CYS A 194 -7.03 9.42 -20.22
CA CYS A 194 -6.30 8.48 -21.09
C CYS A 194 -4.92 9.05 -21.52
N ASN A 195 -4.03 8.17 -21.97
CA ASN A 195 -2.65 8.41 -22.39
C ASN A 195 -1.66 8.67 -21.26
N LEU A 196 -2.05 8.44 -20.01
CA LEU A 196 -1.19 8.40 -18.83
C LEU A 196 -0.98 6.95 -18.43
N ARG A 197 0.27 6.56 -18.15
CA ARG A 197 0.57 5.26 -17.53
C ARG A 197 1.60 5.39 -16.44
N TYR A 198 1.49 4.52 -15.46
CA TYR A 198 2.53 4.29 -14.47
C TYR A 198 3.66 3.48 -15.13
N CYS A 199 4.84 4.08 -15.19
CA CYS A 199 6.02 3.42 -15.76
C CYS A 199 6.81 2.66 -14.69
N GLY A 200 7.55 1.64 -15.13
CA GLY A 200 8.54 0.94 -14.30
C GLY A 200 9.96 1.14 -14.82
N THR A 201 10.93 0.91 -13.95
CA THR A 201 12.38 0.96 -14.18
C THR A 201 13.06 -0.10 -13.30
N ASP A 202 14.34 -0.37 -13.56
CA ASP A 202 15.15 -1.24 -12.71
C ASP A 202 15.71 -0.50 -11.47
#